data_AF-A0A7X8UAB0-F1
#
_entry.id   AF-A0A7X8UAB0-F1
#
_cell.length_a   1.000
_cell.length_b   1.000
_cell.length_c   1.000
_cell.angle_alpha   90.00
_cell.angle_beta   90.00
_cell.angle_gamma   90.00
#
_symmetry.space_group_name_H-M   'P 1'
#
loop_
_entity.id
_entity.type
_entity.pdbx_description
1 polymer ?
#
loop_
_entity_poly.entity_id
_entity_poly.type
_entity_poly.pdbx_seq_one_letter_code
_entity_poly.pdbx_strand_id
1 'polypeptide(L)'
;MFLQCALAVDYPDFAIKFSNIGGGTSALPTESNTISLTGKAVNGSAMVRLSDLAYLGATISVSSNTWYVTINGQTIVYTKDSTYFTTTTTYDLYDPSSGSTNSYAIFKYGYSSVAAQEINGTRYVQLTTAANQCGSLLVAYNSGTNTTLAYHFRVNSSSPYTDNNIYIVGGPWLTNWSSSSTTQLAPHFQISELWDDSDDANTSYELQLKMAASQLNCAERIRYYYNNASSMTLTSGFRGWDTNRSTTGSWAKSFHMRGRAWDASNTNSIYSDVYTEFCGSYSTPINNSTYGYWTTRVTNGNSAAYEIEKMPVNGVTWLHVMTQPAAAAGTC
;
A
#
# COMPACT_ATOMS: atom_id res chain seq x y z
N MET A 1 -11.58 -40.73 -37.52
CA MET A 1 -11.83 -39.82 -36.38
C MET A 1 -10.55 -39.06 -36.13
N PHE A 2 -10.44 -37.81 -36.61
CA PHE A 2 -9.27 -36.99 -36.34
C PHE A 2 -9.47 -36.28 -35.00
N LEU A 3 -8.62 -36.59 -34.01
CA LEU A 3 -8.46 -35.70 -32.88
C LEU A 3 -7.83 -34.42 -33.41
N GLN A 4 -8.64 -33.35 -33.50
CA GLN A 4 -8.10 -32.01 -33.69
C GLN A 4 -7.38 -31.64 -32.40
N CYS A 5 -6.08 -31.95 -32.35
CA CYS A 5 -5.21 -31.52 -31.26
C CYS A 5 -5.25 -30.00 -31.28
N ALA A 6 -5.97 -29.40 -30.33
CA ALA A 6 -6.04 -27.97 -30.17
C ALA A 6 -4.61 -27.49 -29.91
N LEU A 7 -4.01 -26.80 -30.88
CA LEU A 7 -2.71 -26.18 -30.72
C LEU A 7 -2.81 -25.27 -29.50
N ALA A 8 -2.05 -25.59 -28.46
CA ALA A 8 -1.96 -24.73 -27.29
C ALA A 8 -1.48 -23.36 -27.77
N VAL A 9 -2.26 -22.33 -27.50
CA VAL A 9 -1.88 -20.95 -27.80
C VAL A 9 -0.75 -20.59 -26.85
N ASP A 10 0.49 -20.73 -27.33
CA ASP A 10 1.65 -20.20 -26.62
C ASP A 10 1.84 -18.73 -27.01
N TYR A 11 2.26 -17.96 -26.03
CA TYR A 11 2.49 -16.53 -26.15
C TYR A 11 4.00 -16.25 -26.03
N PRO A 12 4.53 -15.17 -26.63
CA PRO A 12 5.93 -14.83 -26.49
C PRO A 12 6.29 -14.59 -25.01
N ASP A 13 7.47 -15.04 -24.61
CA ASP A 13 8.05 -14.75 -23.30
C ASP A 13 8.31 -13.24 -23.16
N PHE A 14 8.12 -12.72 -21.96
CA PHE A 14 8.26 -11.30 -21.67
C PHE A 14 9.03 -11.07 -20.36
N ALA A 15 9.99 -10.14 -20.39
CA ALA A 15 10.84 -9.87 -19.23
C ALA A 15 10.08 -9.08 -18.16
N ILE A 16 9.99 -9.65 -16.96
CA ILE A 16 9.44 -9.01 -15.77
C ILE A 16 10.57 -8.83 -14.76
N LYS A 17 10.57 -7.72 -14.03
CA LYS A 17 11.47 -7.53 -12.88
C LYS A 17 10.66 -7.03 -11.70
N PHE A 18 10.82 -7.66 -10.55
CA PHE A 18 10.36 -7.10 -9.28
C PHE A 18 11.53 -6.42 -8.59
N SER A 19 11.30 -5.26 -7.98
CA SER A 19 12.32 -4.46 -7.31
C SER A 19 11.81 -3.89 -6.00
N ASN A 20 12.68 -3.83 -4.99
CA ASN A 20 12.50 -2.88 -3.89
C ASN A 20 12.75 -1.45 -4.39
N ILE A 21 12.43 -0.49 -3.54
CA ILE A 21 12.57 0.93 -3.82
C ILE A 21 13.87 1.43 -3.20
N GLY A 22 14.82 1.78 -4.06
CA GLY A 22 16.06 2.46 -3.72
C GLY A 22 15.87 3.96 -3.51
N GLY A 23 16.95 4.68 -3.19
CA GLY A 23 16.96 6.14 -3.12
C GLY A 23 17.17 6.78 -4.50
N GLY A 24 16.47 7.90 -4.77
CA GLY A 24 16.63 8.65 -6.01
C GLY A 24 15.60 9.79 -6.16
N THR A 25 15.76 10.60 -7.21
CA THR A 25 14.87 11.71 -7.61
C THR A 25 14.40 11.60 -9.07
N SER A 26 14.68 10.46 -9.71
CA SER A 26 14.29 10.13 -11.08
C SER A 26 12.78 9.94 -11.25
N ALA A 27 12.29 10.01 -12.49
CA ALA A 27 10.87 9.80 -12.82
C ALA A 27 10.33 8.42 -12.38
N LEU A 28 11.21 7.41 -12.30
CA LEU A 28 10.93 6.12 -11.68
C LEU A 28 11.75 5.97 -10.38
N PRO A 29 11.31 5.16 -9.41
CA PRO A 29 12.14 4.78 -8.28
C PRO A 29 13.42 4.07 -8.74
N THR A 30 14.52 4.31 -8.04
CA THR A 30 15.76 3.54 -8.27
C THR A 30 15.54 2.08 -7.88
N GLU A 31 16.09 1.15 -8.66
CA GLU A 31 16.02 -0.28 -8.33
C GLU A 31 16.86 -0.63 -7.09
N SER A 32 16.42 -1.61 -6.30
CA SER A 32 17.12 -2.16 -5.15
C SER A 32 16.63 -3.58 -4.89
N ASN A 33 17.52 -4.53 -4.53
CA ASN A 33 17.22 -5.93 -4.23
C ASN A 33 16.22 -6.58 -5.21
N THR A 34 16.63 -6.74 -6.46
CA THR A 34 15.77 -7.14 -7.58
C THR A 34 15.65 -8.66 -7.75
N ILE A 35 14.59 -9.08 -8.42
CA ILE A 35 14.47 -10.42 -9.03
C ILE A 35 13.92 -10.30 -10.45
N SER A 36 14.55 -11.01 -11.39
CA SER A 36 14.10 -11.11 -12.78
C SER A 36 13.27 -12.38 -12.98
N LEU A 37 12.17 -12.25 -13.71
CA LEU A 37 11.15 -13.27 -13.93
C LEU A 37 10.75 -13.32 -15.41
N THR A 38 10.28 -14.47 -15.87
CA THR A 38 9.77 -14.63 -17.26
C THR A 38 8.25 -14.76 -17.24
N GLY A 39 7.58 -13.69 -17.65
CA GLY A 39 6.15 -13.67 -17.93
C GLY A 39 5.82 -14.01 -19.37
N LYS A 40 4.58 -13.74 -19.77
CA LYS A 40 4.09 -13.86 -21.15
C LYS A 40 3.52 -12.52 -21.63
N ALA A 41 3.69 -12.18 -22.91
CA ALA A 41 3.03 -11.02 -23.52
C ALA A 41 1.76 -11.46 -24.24
N VAL A 42 0.60 -11.03 -23.73
CA VAL A 42 -0.74 -11.35 -24.26
C VAL A 42 -1.44 -10.05 -24.62
N ASN A 43 -1.84 -9.87 -25.89
CA ASN A 43 -2.52 -8.66 -26.38
C ASN A 43 -1.84 -7.34 -25.94
N GLY A 44 -0.50 -7.29 -26.00
CA GLY A 44 0.30 -6.13 -25.57
C GLY A 44 0.46 -5.95 -24.05
N SER A 45 -0.19 -6.79 -23.22
CA SER A 45 -0.08 -6.75 -21.76
C SER A 45 0.93 -7.78 -21.24
N ALA A 46 1.74 -7.37 -20.26
CA ALA A 46 2.60 -8.29 -19.51
C ALA A 46 1.76 -9.14 -18.54
N MET A 47 1.88 -10.45 -18.64
CA MET A 47 1.25 -11.44 -17.77
C MET A 47 2.29 -12.08 -16.87
N VAL A 48 2.02 -12.14 -15.57
CA VAL A 48 2.90 -12.76 -14.56
C VAL A 48 2.33 -14.12 -14.14
N ARG A 49 3.19 -15.08 -13.81
CA ARG A 49 2.74 -16.36 -13.24
C ARG A 49 2.13 -16.10 -11.88
N LEU A 50 1.00 -16.74 -11.60
CA LEU A 50 0.30 -16.59 -10.32
C LEU A 50 1.21 -16.95 -9.12
N SER A 51 2.09 -17.94 -9.29
CA SER A 51 3.10 -18.35 -8.30
C SER A 51 4.08 -17.23 -7.94
N ASP A 52 4.47 -16.40 -8.91
CA ASP A 52 5.58 -15.47 -8.75
C ASP A 52 5.17 -14.25 -7.92
N LEU A 53 3.87 -14.03 -7.72
CA LEU A 53 3.33 -13.07 -6.75
C LEU A 53 3.79 -13.36 -5.30
N ALA A 54 4.28 -14.57 -5.02
CA ALA A 54 4.95 -14.89 -3.75
C ALA A 54 6.18 -14.00 -3.48
N TYR A 55 6.88 -13.51 -4.52
CA TYR A 55 7.99 -12.56 -4.36
C TYR A 55 7.55 -11.16 -3.92
N LEU A 56 6.25 -10.85 -3.98
CA LEU A 56 5.64 -9.65 -3.37
C LEU A 56 5.17 -9.90 -1.92
N GLY A 57 5.22 -11.15 -1.44
CA GLY A 57 4.74 -11.56 -0.12
C GLY A 57 3.32 -12.10 -0.08
N ALA A 58 2.76 -12.51 -1.23
CA ALA A 58 1.43 -13.13 -1.30
C ALA A 58 1.49 -14.66 -1.11
N THR A 59 0.41 -15.24 -0.57
CA THR A 59 0.16 -16.68 -0.56
C THR A 59 -0.89 -17.04 -1.60
N ILE A 60 -0.76 -18.21 -2.22
CA ILE A 60 -1.58 -18.63 -3.36
C ILE A 60 -2.36 -19.90 -3.00
N SER A 61 -3.66 -19.90 -3.29
CA SER A 61 -4.51 -21.08 -3.25
C SER A 61 -5.31 -21.19 -4.54
N VAL A 62 -5.58 -22.43 -5.00
CA VAL A 62 -6.26 -22.70 -6.28
C VAL A 62 -7.36 -23.73 -6.04
N SER A 63 -8.58 -23.39 -6.45
CA SER A 63 -9.74 -24.28 -6.44
C SER A 63 -10.34 -24.31 -7.85
N SER A 64 -9.92 -25.28 -8.66
CA SER A 64 -10.34 -25.41 -10.07
C SER A 64 -10.11 -24.10 -10.85
N ASN A 65 -11.17 -23.51 -11.40
CA ASN A 65 -11.14 -22.25 -12.15
C ASN A 65 -11.04 -20.99 -11.25
N THR A 66 -11.05 -21.11 -9.92
CA THR A 66 -10.98 -19.97 -9.00
C THR A 66 -9.64 -19.92 -8.27
N TRP A 67 -8.94 -18.79 -8.37
CA TRP A 67 -7.59 -18.62 -7.83
C TRP A 67 -7.57 -17.48 -6.81
N TYR A 68 -7.00 -17.77 -5.64
CA TYR A 68 -6.96 -16.88 -4.49
C TYR A 68 -5.52 -16.42 -4.28
N VAL A 69 -5.33 -15.10 -4.23
CA VAL A 69 -4.06 -14.45 -3.87
C VAL A 69 -4.31 -13.70 -2.56
N THR A 70 -3.71 -14.14 -1.47
CA THR A 70 -3.91 -13.55 -0.15
C THR A 70 -2.64 -12.86 0.32
N ILE A 71 -2.77 -11.61 0.77
CA ILE A 71 -1.68 -10.80 1.28
C ILE A 71 -2.24 -9.80 2.29
N ASN A 72 -1.65 -9.70 3.49
CA ASN A 72 -1.98 -8.66 4.47
C ASN A 72 -3.49 -8.49 4.79
N GLY A 73 -4.22 -9.57 5.05
CA GLY A 73 -5.66 -9.49 5.32
C GLY A 73 -6.55 -9.17 4.11
N GLN A 74 -5.95 -8.92 2.94
CA GLN A 74 -6.64 -8.86 1.65
C GLN A 74 -6.60 -10.23 0.96
N THR A 75 -7.73 -10.64 0.39
CA THR A 75 -7.84 -11.75 -0.56
C THR A 75 -8.32 -11.21 -1.90
N ILE A 76 -7.57 -11.49 -2.96
CA ILE A 76 -7.90 -11.21 -4.35
C ILE A 76 -8.35 -12.52 -4.99
N VAL A 77 -9.50 -12.52 -5.67
CA VAL A 77 -10.08 -13.70 -6.31
C VAL A 77 -10.12 -13.49 -7.82
N TYR A 78 -9.33 -14.27 -8.54
CA TYR A 78 -9.37 -14.36 -9.99
C TYR A 78 -10.19 -15.59 -10.41
N THR A 79 -10.94 -15.45 -11.50
CA THR A 79 -11.61 -16.57 -12.17
C THR A 79 -10.93 -16.80 -13.51
N LYS A 80 -10.62 -18.06 -13.83
CA LYS A 80 -10.07 -18.45 -15.13
C LYS A 80 -11.00 -17.99 -16.26
N ASP A 81 -10.38 -17.49 -17.33
CA ASP A 81 -10.99 -16.94 -18.53
C ASP A 81 -11.86 -15.69 -18.27
N SER A 82 -11.74 -15.08 -17.07
CA SER A 82 -12.36 -13.80 -16.70
C SER A 82 -11.35 -12.65 -16.71
N THR A 83 -11.77 -11.51 -17.25
CA THR A 83 -11.12 -10.20 -17.08
C THR A 83 -11.45 -9.54 -15.74
N TYR A 84 -12.54 -9.94 -15.10
CA TYR A 84 -12.97 -9.44 -13.80
C TYR A 84 -12.38 -10.25 -12.64
N PHE A 85 -12.07 -9.56 -11.56
CA PHE A 85 -11.64 -10.12 -10.28
C PHE A 85 -12.34 -9.40 -9.12
N THR A 86 -12.31 -9.97 -7.93
CA THR A 86 -12.78 -9.30 -6.71
C THR A 86 -11.67 -9.19 -5.68
N THR A 87 -11.78 -8.23 -4.77
CA THR A 87 -10.92 -8.14 -3.59
C THR A 87 -11.75 -7.92 -2.34
N THR A 88 -11.43 -8.68 -1.29
CA THR A 88 -11.96 -8.47 0.07
C THR A 88 -10.80 -8.16 0.99
N THR A 89 -10.84 -7.05 1.72
CA THR A 89 -9.93 -6.81 2.86
C THR A 89 -10.73 -6.81 4.14
N THR A 90 -10.36 -7.66 5.11
CA THR A 90 -10.94 -7.68 6.46
C THR A 90 -9.93 -7.12 7.45
N TYR A 91 -10.38 -6.25 8.36
CA TYR A 91 -9.53 -5.57 9.34
C TYR A 91 -10.31 -5.21 10.59
N ASP A 92 -9.60 -5.04 11.70
CA ASP A 92 -10.16 -4.66 13.00
C ASP A 92 -9.67 -3.26 13.40
N LEU A 93 -10.54 -2.48 14.03
CA LEU A 93 -10.20 -1.18 14.62
C LEU A 93 -10.70 -1.09 16.06
N TYR A 94 -9.89 -0.46 16.91
CA TYR A 94 -10.25 -0.17 18.29
C TYR A 94 -11.05 1.14 18.36
N ASP A 95 -12.25 1.08 18.93
CA ASP A 95 -13.05 2.25 19.26
C ASP A 95 -12.75 2.66 20.73
N PRO A 96 -12.06 3.78 20.96
CA PRO A 96 -11.71 4.24 22.31
C PRO A 96 -12.91 4.79 23.09
N SER A 97 -14.05 5.05 22.44
CA SER A 97 -15.27 5.54 23.12
C SER A 97 -16.07 4.40 23.78
N SER A 98 -16.11 3.22 23.13
CA SER A 98 -16.71 1.99 23.68
C SER A 98 -15.70 1.03 24.31
N GLY A 99 -14.40 1.33 24.20
CA GLY A 99 -13.31 0.48 24.70
C GLY A 99 -13.19 -0.87 24.00
N SER A 100 -13.79 -1.01 22.81
CA SER A 100 -14.02 -2.29 22.13
C SER A 100 -13.37 -2.33 20.76
N THR A 101 -12.96 -3.52 20.31
CA THR A 101 -12.45 -3.74 18.95
C THR A 101 -13.58 -4.23 18.04
N ASN A 102 -13.79 -3.55 16.91
CA ASN A 102 -14.82 -3.85 15.92
C ASN A 102 -14.19 -4.33 14.62
N SER A 103 -14.80 -5.34 13.99
CA SER A 103 -14.37 -5.90 12.70
C SER A 103 -15.09 -5.25 11.52
N TYR A 104 -14.33 -4.94 10.49
CA TYR A 104 -14.77 -4.32 9.25
C TYR A 104 -14.30 -5.13 8.04
N ALA A 105 -15.04 -5.04 6.94
CA ALA A 105 -14.63 -5.60 5.67
C ALA A 105 -14.97 -4.64 4.54
N ILE A 106 -14.03 -4.46 3.61
CA ILE A 106 -14.28 -3.74 2.35
C ILE A 106 -14.16 -4.71 1.18
N PHE A 107 -15.15 -4.66 0.30
CA PHE A 107 -15.26 -5.50 -0.89
C PHE A 107 -15.28 -4.63 -2.14
N LYS A 108 -14.48 -5.00 -3.14
CA LYS A 108 -14.28 -4.23 -4.38
C LYS A 108 -14.26 -5.18 -5.58
N TYR A 109 -14.81 -4.72 -6.69
CA TYR A 109 -14.64 -5.34 -7.99
C TYR A 109 -13.47 -4.68 -8.73
N GLY A 110 -12.74 -5.45 -9.52
CA GLY A 110 -11.67 -4.97 -10.38
C GLY A 110 -11.71 -5.63 -11.76
N TYR A 111 -11.00 -5.02 -12.70
CA TYR A 111 -10.94 -5.43 -14.10
C TYR A 111 -9.48 -5.44 -14.59
N SER A 112 -9.16 -6.37 -15.47
CA SER A 112 -7.89 -6.50 -16.19
C SER A 112 -8.19 -6.52 -17.69
N SER A 113 -7.40 -5.82 -18.50
CA SER A 113 -7.58 -5.78 -19.97
C SER A 113 -7.33 -7.14 -20.64
N VAL A 114 -6.70 -8.08 -19.93
CA VAL A 114 -6.51 -9.47 -20.35
C VAL A 114 -7.02 -10.41 -19.27
N ALA A 115 -7.72 -11.46 -19.69
CA ALA A 115 -8.27 -12.46 -18.78
C ALA A 115 -7.18 -13.26 -18.06
N ALA A 116 -7.45 -13.59 -16.79
CA ALA A 116 -6.68 -14.58 -16.04
C ALA A 116 -6.80 -15.94 -16.74
N GLN A 117 -5.68 -16.56 -17.15
CA GLN A 117 -5.73 -17.71 -18.06
C GLN A 117 -4.60 -18.72 -17.81
N GLU A 118 -4.78 -19.95 -18.29
CA GLU A 118 -3.76 -21.00 -18.23
C GLU A 118 -3.04 -21.11 -19.58
N ILE A 119 -1.73 -20.82 -19.59
CA ILE A 119 -0.86 -20.93 -20.77
C ILE A 119 0.07 -22.12 -20.51
N ASN A 120 -0.02 -23.17 -21.34
CA ASN A 120 0.75 -24.40 -21.20
C ASN A 120 0.71 -24.99 -19.77
N GLY A 121 -0.48 -25.03 -19.17
CA GLY A 121 -0.72 -25.55 -17.82
C GLY A 121 -0.26 -24.64 -16.66
N THR A 122 0.37 -23.50 -16.96
CA THR A 122 0.80 -22.51 -15.97
C THR A 122 -0.24 -21.38 -15.87
N ARG A 123 -0.58 -20.95 -14.65
CA ARG A 123 -1.60 -19.91 -14.39
C ARG A 123 -0.98 -18.52 -14.49
N TYR A 124 -1.59 -17.64 -15.28
CA TYR A 124 -1.14 -16.28 -15.51
C TYR A 124 -2.25 -15.26 -15.24
N VAL A 125 -1.87 -14.13 -14.67
CA VAL A 125 -2.71 -12.93 -14.45
C VAL A 125 -1.99 -11.69 -14.99
N GLN A 126 -2.73 -10.62 -15.32
CA GLN A 126 -2.11 -9.39 -15.79
C GLN A 126 -1.24 -8.77 -14.68
N LEU A 127 0.02 -8.47 -15.02
CA LEU A 127 1.02 -8.02 -14.05
C LEU A 127 0.59 -6.73 -13.34
N THR A 128 0.17 -5.71 -14.10
CA THR A 128 -0.16 -4.38 -13.56
C THR A 128 -1.24 -4.46 -12.48
N THR A 129 -2.36 -5.13 -12.77
CA THR A 129 -3.47 -5.26 -11.83
C THR A 129 -3.09 -6.13 -10.64
N ALA A 130 -2.45 -7.29 -10.87
CA ALA A 130 -2.05 -8.19 -9.79
C ALA A 130 -1.01 -7.57 -8.84
N ALA A 131 0.02 -6.94 -9.37
CA ALA A 131 1.06 -6.30 -8.55
C ALA A 131 0.51 -5.09 -7.77
N ASN A 132 -0.33 -4.25 -8.39
CA ASN A 132 -0.96 -3.12 -7.70
C ASN A 132 -1.93 -3.60 -6.61
N GLN A 133 -2.72 -4.65 -6.84
CA GLN A 133 -3.55 -5.25 -5.78
C GLN A 133 -2.72 -5.90 -4.67
N CYS A 134 -1.53 -6.45 -4.95
CA CYS A 134 -0.61 -6.87 -3.89
C CYS A 134 0.00 -5.69 -3.11
N GLY A 135 -0.21 -4.44 -3.52
CA GLY A 135 0.32 -3.24 -2.86
C GLY A 135 1.70 -2.81 -3.38
N SER A 136 2.07 -3.16 -4.61
CA SER A 136 3.14 -2.47 -5.34
C SER A 136 2.83 -0.98 -5.47
N LEU A 137 3.88 -0.15 -5.47
CA LEU A 137 3.78 1.30 -5.61
C LEU A 137 3.65 1.73 -7.08
N LEU A 138 4.28 0.99 -7.99
CA LEU A 138 4.37 1.35 -9.40
C LEU A 138 4.66 0.12 -10.26
N VAL A 139 4.02 0.02 -11.42
CA VAL A 139 4.33 -0.94 -12.48
C VAL A 139 4.65 -0.18 -13.77
N ALA A 140 5.92 -0.12 -14.14
CA ALA A 140 6.40 0.69 -15.26
C ALA A 140 7.07 -0.17 -16.34
N TYR A 141 6.78 0.13 -17.61
CA TYR A 141 7.48 -0.49 -18.74
C TYR A 141 8.74 0.31 -19.10
N ASN A 142 9.89 -0.34 -19.09
CA ASN A 142 11.16 0.19 -19.58
C ASN A 142 11.39 -0.29 -21.01
N SER A 143 11.18 0.61 -21.98
CA SER A 143 11.39 0.36 -23.41
C SER A 143 12.86 0.13 -23.78
N GLY A 144 13.81 0.73 -23.03
CA GLY A 144 15.25 0.57 -23.26
C GLY A 144 15.77 -0.84 -22.93
N THR A 145 15.07 -1.58 -22.05
CA THR A 145 15.41 -2.98 -21.72
C THR A 145 14.30 -3.98 -22.08
N ASN A 146 13.23 -3.53 -22.74
CA ASN A 146 12.02 -4.31 -23.03
C ASN A 146 11.54 -5.13 -21.80
N THR A 147 11.40 -4.46 -20.65
CA THR A 147 11.08 -5.08 -19.36
C THR A 147 9.95 -4.34 -18.68
N THR A 148 9.00 -5.03 -18.05
CA THR A 148 8.07 -4.39 -17.11
C THR A 148 8.54 -4.59 -15.67
N LEU A 149 8.69 -3.49 -14.94
CA LEU A 149 9.21 -3.43 -13.59
C LEU A 149 8.06 -3.19 -12.61
N ALA A 150 7.94 -4.00 -11.55
CA ALA A 150 7.06 -3.76 -10.43
C ALA A 150 7.87 -3.35 -9.19
N TYR A 151 7.61 -2.16 -8.67
CA TYR A 151 8.26 -1.60 -7.49
C TYR A 151 7.45 -1.88 -6.23
N HIS A 152 7.99 -2.67 -5.32
CA HIS A 152 7.31 -3.04 -4.08
C HIS A 152 8.29 -3.16 -2.92
N PHE A 153 8.00 -2.47 -1.81
CA PHE A 153 8.83 -2.43 -0.59
C PHE A 153 9.17 -3.79 0.05
N ARG A 154 8.59 -4.90 -0.42
CA ARG A 154 8.83 -6.26 0.11
C ARG A 154 9.82 -7.06 -0.70
N VAL A 155 10.09 -6.71 -1.95
CA VAL A 155 11.00 -7.51 -2.78
C VAL A 155 12.38 -7.50 -2.14
N ASN A 156 12.96 -8.66 -1.89
CA ASN A 156 14.30 -8.79 -1.38
C ASN A 156 14.96 -10.03 -1.98
N SER A 157 15.38 -9.87 -3.24
CA SER A 157 15.96 -10.92 -4.09
C SER A 157 15.20 -12.25 -4.07
N SER A 158 15.58 -13.20 -3.22
CA SER A 158 14.96 -14.54 -3.15
C SER A 158 13.74 -14.65 -2.23
N SER A 159 13.56 -13.74 -1.26
CA SER A 159 12.55 -13.88 -0.20
C SER A 159 11.94 -12.52 0.16
N PRO A 160 10.61 -12.34 0.21
CA PRO A 160 10.01 -11.07 0.55
C PRO A 160 10.30 -10.65 2.00
N TYR A 161 10.49 -9.36 2.26
CA TYR A 161 10.51 -8.81 3.61
C TYR A 161 9.15 -9.02 4.30
N THR A 162 9.19 -9.57 5.51
CA THR A 162 8.01 -9.76 6.35
C THR A 162 7.42 -8.43 6.79
N ASP A 163 6.11 -8.29 6.62
CA ASP A 163 5.33 -7.22 7.20
C ASP A 163 3.89 -7.71 7.36
N ASN A 164 3.38 -7.64 8.60
CA ASN A 164 2.10 -8.24 8.98
C ASN A 164 1.02 -7.18 9.18
N ASN A 165 1.28 -5.91 8.85
CA ASN A 165 0.23 -4.89 8.80
C ASN A 165 -0.82 -5.30 7.76
N ILE A 166 -2.10 -5.24 8.15
CA ILE A 166 -3.22 -5.38 7.22
C ILE A 166 -3.33 -4.09 6.41
N TYR A 167 -3.34 -4.19 5.08
CA TYR A 167 -3.48 -3.02 4.20
C TYR A 167 -4.80 -3.08 3.44
N ILE A 168 -5.46 -1.94 3.41
CA ILE A 168 -6.61 -1.68 2.56
C ILE A 168 -6.07 -1.20 1.22
N VAL A 169 -6.29 -1.98 0.15
CA VAL A 169 -5.73 -1.72 -1.19
C VAL A 169 -6.85 -1.68 -2.26
N GLY A 170 -6.60 -0.99 -3.39
CA GLY A 170 -7.38 -1.07 -4.64
C GLY A 170 -8.72 -0.31 -4.70
N GLY A 171 -9.50 -0.56 -5.77
CA GLY A 171 -10.93 -0.19 -5.93
C GLY A 171 -11.23 0.93 -6.94
N PRO A 172 -12.43 0.96 -7.56
CA PRO A 172 -12.85 2.08 -8.40
C PRO A 172 -12.92 3.38 -7.59
N TRP A 173 -12.47 4.47 -8.21
CA TRP A 173 -12.28 5.77 -7.57
C TRP A 173 -13.59 6.59 -7.55
N LEU A 174 -13.94 7.16 -6.40
CA LEU A 174 -15.20 7.88 -6.17
C LEU A 174 -14.93 9.34 -5.79
N THR A 175 -14.98 10.24 -6.76
CA THR A 175 -14.78 11.67 -6.52
C THR A 175 -15.84 12.26 -5.58
N ASN A 176 -15.37 13.01 -4.58
CA ASN A 176 -16.12 13.86 -3.63
C ASN A 176 -16.89 13.18 -2.47
N TRP A 177 -16.98 13.93 -1.36
CA TRP A 177 -17.76 13.59 -0.17
C TRP A 177 -19.28 13.65 -0.45
N SER A 178 -20.04 12.73 0.14
CA SER A 178 -21.49 12.88 0.29
C SER A 178 -21.92 12.52 1.72
N SER A 179 -22.92 13.21 2.25
CA SER A 179 -23.47 12.99 3.59
C SER A 179 -24.34 11.72 3.72
N SER A 180 -24.40 10.88 2.68
CA SER A 180 -25.24 9.68 2.67
C SER A 180 -24.81 8.65 1.61
N SER A 181 -23.59 8.09 1.72
CA SER A 181 -23.10 7.03 0.83
C SER A 181 -22.32 5.93 1.56
N THR A 182 -22.23 4.75 0.92
CA THR A 182 -21.62 3.50 1.43
C THR A 182 -20.08 3.55 1.44
N THR A 183 -19.50 4.70 1.77
CA THR A 183 -18.10 5.08 1.44
C THR A 183 -17.23 5.35 2.66
N GLN A 184 -17.63 4.87 3.83
CA GLN A 184 -16.82 4.88 5.05
C GLN A 184 -15.99 3.59 5.16
N LEU A 185 -14.74 3.70 5.59
CA LEU A 185 -13.96 2.53 6.03
C LEU A 185 -14.38 2.11 7.43
N ALA A 186 -14.63 3.10 8.29
CA ALA A 186 -15.00 2.93 9.68
C ALA A 186 -15.65 4.23 10.18
N PRO A 187 -16.23 4.27 11.39
CA PRO A 187 -16.65 5.53 12.01
C PRO A 187 -15.54 6.57 11.95
N HIS A 188 -15.88 7.78 11.48
CA HIS A 188 -14.97 8.91 11.28
C HIS A 188 -13.89 8.78 10.18
N PHE A 189 -13.90 7.71 9.37
CA PHE A 189 -12.97 7.55 8.22
C PHE A 189 -13.68 7.41 6.89
N GLN A 190 -13.54 8.40 6.02
CA GLN A 190 -13.97 8.29 4.63
C GLN A 190 -12.87 7.65 3.79
N ILE A 191 -13.25 6.83 2.79
CA ILE A 191 -12.28 6.20 1.88
C ILE A 191 -11.45 7.28 1.15
N SER A 192 -12.06 8.44 0.85
CA SER A 192 -11.51 9.57 0.09
C SER A 192 -10.44 10.39 0.80
N GLU A 193 -10.35 10.35 2.14
CA GLU A 193 -9.36 11.14 2.92
C GLU A 193 -7.95 10.52 2.90
N LEU A 194 -7.82 9.31 2.36
CA LEU A 194 -6.61 8.48 2.42
C LEU A 194 -5.93 8.31 1.06
N TRP A 195 -6.41 9.03 0.05
CA TRP A 195 -5.91 8.97 -1.33
C TRP A 195 -4.71 9.88 -1.54
N ASP A 196 -4.02 9.60 -2.64
CA ASP A 196 -3.16 10.58 -3.29
C ASP A 196 -3.99 11.32 -4.35
N ASP A 197 -4.08 12.64 -4.23
CA ASP A 197 -4.92 13.51 -5.07
C ASP A 197 -4.10 14.18 -6.18
N SER A 198 -3.18 13.41 -6.77
CA SER A 198 -2.24 13.89 -7.78
C SER A 198 -2.75 13.67 -9.20
N ASP A 199 -2.83 14.75 -9.99
CA ASP A 199 -3.11 14.77 -11.44
C ASP A 199 -1.97 14.14 -12.29
N ASP A 200 -1.44 12.97 -11.90
CA ASP A 200 -0.44 12.24 -12.69
C ASP A 200 -1.11 11.29 -13.70
N ALA A 201 -0.74 11.43 -14.98
CA ALA A 201 -1.25 10.65 -16.11
C ALA A 201 -0.76 9.19 -16.16
N ASN A 202 -0.05 8.71 -15.13
CA ASN A 202 0.48 7.36 -15.07
C ASN A 202 -0.57 6.35 -14.57
N THR A 203 -1.00 5.47 -15.48
CA THR A 203 -2.00 4.40 -15.27
C THR A 203 -1.61 3.32 -14.25
N SER A 204 -0.44 3.41 -13.63
CA SER A 204 -0.16 2.63 -12.43
C SER A 204 -0.76 3.22 -11.16
N TYR A 205 -0.93 4.54 -11.08
CA TYR A 205 -1.61 5.14 -9.93
C TYR A 205 -3.10 4.84 -9.97
N GLU A 206 -3.67 4.56 -11.15
CA GLU A 206 -4.85 3.67 -11.28
C GLU A 206 -4.57 2.27 -10.69
N LEU A 207 -5.30 1.78 -9.67
CA LEU A 207 -6.27 2.45 -8.82
C LEU A 207 -5.84 2.26 -7.36
N GLN A 208 -4.84 3.04 -6.96
CA GLN A 208 -4.07 2.86 -5.72
C GLN A 208 -4.63 3.65 -4.54
N LEU A 209 -5.42 2.95 -3.72
CA LEU A 209 -5.41 3.17 -2.28
C LEU A 209 -4.36 2.22 -1.67
N LYS A 210 -3.62 2.69 -0.66
CA LYS A 210 -2.84 1.81 0.23
C LYS A 210 -2.73 2.44 1.62
N MET A 211 -3.46 1.90 2.59
CA MET A 211 -3.44 2.37 3.98
C MET A 211 -3.44 1.18 4.94
N ALA A 212 -2.57 1.22 5.96
CA ALA A 212 -2.55 0.21 7.01
C ALA A 212 -3.74 0.42 7.97
N ALA A 213 -4.46 -0.65 8.34
CA ALA A 213 -5.56 -0.55 9.29
C ALA A 213 -5.11 -0.02 10.67
N SER A 214 -3.89 -0.37 11.06
CA SER A 214 -3.20 0.16 12.23
C SER A 214 -3.03 1.68 12.19
N GLN A 215 -2.82 2.29 11.02
CA GLN A 215 -2.76 3.74 10.87
C GLN A 215 -4.12 4.43 11.08
N LEU A 216 -5.22 3.78 10.70
CA LEU A 216 -6.59 4.26 10.98
C LEU A 216 -6.88 4.23 12.48
N ASN A 217 -6.49 3.14 13.16
CA ASN A 217 -6.58 3.03 14.62
C ASN A 217 -5.79 4.16 15.31
N CYS A 218 -4.59 4.48 14.80
CA CYS A 218 -3.80 5.59 15.31
C CYS A 218 -4.51 6.95 15.15
N ALA A 219 -5.10 7.22 13.98
CA ALA A 219 -5.88 8.43 13.74
C ALA A 219 -7.10 8.54 14.67
N GLU A 220 -7.83 7.44 14.89
CA GLU A 220 -9.03 7.43 15.76
C GLU A 220 -8.67 7.71 17.22
N ARG A 221 -7.55 7.12 17.66
CA ARG A 221 -6.99 7.37 18.98
C ARG A 221 -6.54 8.82 19.15
N ILE A 222 -5.86 9.41 18.17
CA ILE A 222 -5.47 10.83 18.23
C ILE A 222 -6.72 11.72 18.23
N ARG A 223 -7.72 11.43 17.38
CA ARG A 223 -9.01 12.12 17.34
C ARG A 223 -9.70 12.11 18.71
N TYR A 224 -9.73 10.96 19.37
CA TYR A 224 -10.38 10.79 20.66
C TYR A 224 -9.60 11.44 21.81
N TYR A 225 -8.34 11.04 22.01
CA TYR A 225 -7.56 11.42 23.19
C TYR A 225 -6.90 12.80 23.10
N TYR A 226 -6.61 13.31 21.89
CA TYR A 226 -5.84 14.54 21.66
C TYR A 226 -6.58 15.63 20.87
N ASN A 227 -7.74 15.31 20.29
CA ASN A 227 -8.64 16.29 19.69
C ASN A 227 -10.02 16.34 20.38
N ASN A 228 -10.12 15.91 21.64
CA ASN A 228 -11.37 15.91 22.43
C ASN A 228 -12.56 15.27 21.69
N ALA A 229 -12.32 14.15 21.01
CA ALA A 229 -13.28 13.46 20.13
C ALA A 229 -13.92 14.35 19.04
N SER A 230 -13.28 15.47 18.67
CA SER A 230 -13.72 16.36 17.58
C SER A 230 -13.18 15.88 16.22
N SER A 231 -13.75 16.39 15.12
CA SER A 231 -13.31 16.04 13.77
C SER A 231 -11.86 16.48 13.49
N MET A 232 -11.13 15.61 12.80
CA MET A 232 -9.82 15.90 12.23
C MET A 232 -9.91 15.80 10.71
N THR A 233 -9.30 16.75 10.00
CA THR A 233 -9.08 16.62 8.56
C THR A 233 -7.73 15.96 8.34
N LEU A 234 -7.76 14.74 7.81
CA LEU A 234 -6.55 14.07 7.32
C LEU A 234 -6.30 14.50 5.86
N THR A 235 -5.05 14.75 5.51
CA THR A 235 -4.62 15.03 4.13
C THR A 235 -3.48 14.09 3.75
N SER A 236 -3.43 13.65 2.49
CA SER A 236 -2.34 12.84 1.92
C SER A 236 -1.91 11.62 2.76
N GLY A 237 -2.85 10.73 3.10
CA GLY A 237 -2.55 9.48 3.80
C GLY A 237 -1.57 8.60 3.02
N PHE A 238 -1.95 8.18 1.82
CA PHE A 238 -1.03 7.57 0.85
C PHE A 238 -0.41 8.64 -0.05
N ARG A 239 0.85 8.43 -0.47
CA ARG A 239 1.48 9.22 -1.55
C ARG A 239 2.16 8.26 -2.53
N GLY A 240 1.82 8.35 -3.81
CA GLY A 240 2.51 7.71 -4.92
C GLY A 240 3.95 8.19 -5.07
N TRP A 241 4.70 7.58 -5.99
CA TRP A 241 6.11 7.95 -6.19
C TRP A 241 6.26 9.40 -6.65
N ASP A 242 5.41 9.89 -7.56
CA ASP A 242 5.60 11.23 -8.11
C ASP A 242 5.27 12.34 -7.11
N THR A 243 4.13 12.26 -6.42
CA THR A 243 3.76 13.18 -5.33
C THR A 243 4.81 13.20 -4.23
N ASN A 244 5.30 12.04 -3.82
CA ASN A 244 6.34 11.98 -2.79
C ASN A 244 7.69 12.54 -3.28
N ARG A 245 7.99 12.41 -4.57
CA ARG A 245 9.20 12.95 -5.21
C ARG A 245 9.15 14.47 -5.39
N SER A 246 7.98 15.03 -5.65
CA SER A 246 7.75 16.47 -5.82
C SER A 246 7.56 17.21 -4.48
N THR A 247 7.17 16.50 -3.41
CA THR A 247 7.01 17.08 -2.06
C THR A 247 8.36 17.44 -1.42
N THR A 248 8.58 18.73 -1.16
CA THR A 248 9.78 19.25 -0.50
C THR A 248 10.03 18.58 0.86
N GLY A 249 11.21 17.99 1.02
CA GLY A 249 11.63 17.32 2.26
C GLY A 249 11.12 15.88 2.43
N SER A 250 10.38 15.33 1.45
CA SER A 250 10.09 13.90 1.39
C SER A 250 11.28 13.10 0.87
N TRP A 251 11.28 11.78 1.11
CA TRP A 251 12.33 10.85 0.71
C TRP A 251 11.75 9.57 0.12
N ALA A 252 12.56 8.87 -0.67
CA ALA A 252 12.16 7.68 -1.45
C ALA A 252 11.62 6.48 -0.64
N LYS A 253 11.72 6.49 0.70
CA LYS A 253 11.21 5.43 1.58
C LYS A 253 10.21 5.95 2.64
N SER A 254 9.67 7.16 2.40
CA SER A 254 8.62 7.82 3.17
C SER A 254 7.51 6.89 3.62
N PHE A 255 7.05 7.06 4.85
CA PHE A 255 5.94 6.27 5.40
C PHE A 255 4.60 6.51 4.68
N HIS A 256 4.41 7.67 4.03
CA HIS A 256 3.23 7.91 3.17
C HIS A 256 3.19 6.93 1.98
N MET A 257 4.32 6.68 1.32
CA MET A 257 4.43 5.69 0.23
C MET A 257 4.20 4.25 0.68
N ARG A 258 4.23 4.01 2.00
CA ARG A 258 3.97 2.72 2.60
C ARG A 258 2.53 2.59 3.10
N GLY A 259 1.74 3.67 3.11
CA GLY A 259 0.42 3.69 3.74
C GLY A 259 0.49 3.64 5.27
N ARG A 260 1.50 4.31 5.87
CA ARG A 260 1.81 4.30 7.31
C ARG A 260 2.09 5.69 7.87
N ALA A 261 1.53 6.72 7.24
CA ALA A 261 1.55 8.10 7.71
C ALA A 261 0.27 8.78 7.24
N TRP A 262 0.03 9.99 7.73
CA TRP A 262 -0.93 10.94 7.20
C TRP A 262 -0.48 12.34 7.60
N ASP A 263 -0.94 13.35 6.88
CA ASP A 263 -0.92 14.72 7.37
C ASP A 263 -2.27 15.02 8.02
N ALA A 264 -2.30 15.97 8.94
CA ALA A 264 -3.56 16.53 9.42
C ALA A 264 -3.45 18.03 9.57
N SER A 265 -4.58 18.71 9.42
CA SER A 265 -4.70 20.15 9.51
C SER A 265 -5.77 20.55 10.52
N ASN A 266 -5.50 20.32 11.81
CA ASN A 266 -6.28 20.98 12.87
C ASN A 266 -5.47 21.22 14.16
N THR A 267 -5.82 22.31 14.85
CA THR A 267 -5.38 22.81 16.17
C THR A 267 -3.91 22.60 16.62
N ASN A 268 -3.30 23.69 17.12
CA ASN A 268 -1.97 23.64 17.75
C ASN A 268 -1.87 22.65 18.93
N SER A 269 -3.00 22.31 19.58
CA SER A 269 -3.06 21.35 20.68
C SER A 269 -2.71 19.92 20.25
N ILE A 270 -3.23 19.40 19.13
CA ILE A 270 -2.94 18.02 18.71
C ILE A 270 -1.43 17.84 18.51
N TYR A 271 -0.76 18.81 17.89
CA TYR A 271 0.68 18.78 17.71
C TYR A 271 1.44 18.81 19.05
N SER A 272 1.02 19.63 20.01
CA SER A 272 1.62 19.68 21.35
C SER A 272 1.40 18.40 22.15
N ASP A 273 0.23 17.78 22.05
CA ASP A 273 -0.10 16.56 22.79
C ASP A 273 0.60 15.32 22.21
N VAL A 274 0.63 15.19 20.88
CA VAL A 274 1.43 14.14 20.19
C VAL A 274 2.92 14.37 20.40
N TYR A 275 3.41 15.63 20.34
CA TYR A 275 4.78 15.96 20.70
C TYR A 275 5.10 15.53 22.15
N THR A 276 4.17 15.75 23.09
CA THR A 276 4.35 15.37 24.50
C THR A 276 4.41 13.85 24.68
N GLU A 277 3.56 13.11 23.98
CA GLU A 277 3.64 11.64 23.96
C GLU A 277 5.00 11.15 23.45
N PHE A 278 5.48 11.73 22.36
CA PHE A 278 6.72 11.30 21.69
C PHE A 278 8.01 11.87 22.31
N CYS A 279 7.99 13.00 23.01
CA CYS A 279 9.15 13.46 23.78
C CYS A 279 9.28 12.71 25.12
N GLY A 280 8.18 12.19 25.67
CA GLY A 280 8.18 11.46 26.94
C GLY A 280 8.76 12.32 28.08
N SER A 281 9.79 11.81 28.75
CA SER A 281 10.49 12.52 29.83
C SER A 281 11.60 13.47 29.37
N TYR A 282 11.89 13.57 28.07
CA TYR A 282 12.93 14.45 27.54
C TYR A 282 12.39 15.86 27.30
N SER A 283 13.13 16.88 27.75
CA SER A 283 12.78 18.30 27.56
C SER A 283 12.87 18.78 26.10
N THR A 284 13.62 18.06 25.28
CA THR A 284 13.70 18.21 23.83
C THR A 284 13.79 16.82 23.19
N PRO A 285 13.28 16.60 21.97
CA PRO A 285 13.35 15.28 21.36
C PRO A 285 14.80 14.87 21.07
N ILE A 286 15.07 13.57 20.99
CA ILE A 286 16.43 13.06 20.77
C ILE A 286 16.85 13.29 19.32
N ASN A 287 17.72 14.28 19.09
CA ASN A 287 18.15 14.69 17.76
C ASN A 287 19.29 13.84 17.22
N ASN A 288 19.08 13.17 16.09
CA ASN A 288 20.18 12.67 15.26
C ASN A 288 20.56 13.75 14.23
N SER A 289 21.38 14.71 14.66
CA SER A 289 21.91 15.78 13.81
C SER A 289 22.67 15.17 12.62
N THR A 290 22.28 15.37 11.37
CA THR A 290 22.58 16.62 10.64
C THR A 290 21.58 16.91 9.50
N TYR A 291 20.71 15.95 9.17
CA TYR A 291 19.59 16.08 8.21
C TYR A 291 18.34 15.35 8.78
N GLY A 292 18.18 15.41 10.11
CA GLY A 292 17.53 14.37 10.90
C GLY A 292 16.04 14.17 10.64
N TYR A 293 15.71 13.04 10.00
CA TYR A 293 14.51 12.30 10.34
C TYR A 293 14.58 11.91 11.82
N TRP A 294 13.47 12.06 12.52
CA TRP A 294 13.34 11.67 13.91
C TRP A 294 12.76 10.25 13.91
N THR A 295 13.13 9.43 14.89
CA THR A 295 12.57 8.07 15.04
C THR A 295 12.43 7.75 16.53
N THR A 296 11.81 8.67 17.27
CA THR A 296 11.49 8.42 18.68
C THR A 296 10.36 7.41 18.75
N ARG A 297 10.49 6.44 19.67
CA ARG A 297 9.56 5.32 19.79
C ARG A 297 8.78 5.37 21.07
N VAL A 298 7.47 5.13 20.97
CA VAL A 298 6.55 5.05 22.09
C VAL A 298 5.90 3.67 22.07
N THR A 299 5.90 2.99 23.22
CA THR A 299 5.29 1.65 23.36
C THR A 299 3.98 1.66 24.14
N ASN A 300 3.70 2.73 24.90
CA ASN A 300 2.55 2.86 25.79
C ASN A 300 1.82 4.20 25.59
N GLY A 301 1.72 4.67 24.35
CA GLY A 301 1.04 5.93 23.98
C GLY A 301 -0.48 5.77 23.84
N ASN A 302 -1.22 6.84 24.08
CA ASN A 302 -2.65 6.87 23.74
C ASN A 302 -2.86 6.90 22.23
N SER A 303 -1.91 7.39 21.41
CA SER A 303 -1.99 7.34 19.95
C SER A 303 -1.90 5.93 19.35
N ALA A 304 -1.33 4.95 20.08
CA ALA A 304 -0.89 3.65 19.55
C ALA A 304 0.14 3.72 18.38
N ALA A 305 0.66 4.90 18.04
CA ALA A 305 1.80 5.00 17.16
C ALA A 305 3.05 4.46 17.85
N TYR A 306 3.90 3.78 17.08
CA TYR A 306 5.13 3.19 17.56
C TYR A 306 6.34 4.10 17.35
N GLU A 307 6.36 4.84 16.24
CA GLU A 307 7.49 5.65 15.79
C GLU A 307 6.94 6.87 15.02
N ILE A 308 7.61 8.02 15.08
CA ILE A 308 7.25 9.21 14.31
C ILE A 308 8.44 9.63 13.45
N GLU A 309 8.25 9.76 12.13
CA GLU A 309 9.31 10.05 11.13
C GLU A 309 9.88 11.48 11.27
N LYS A 310 9.04 12.39 11.78
CA LYS A 310 9.35 13.80 11.96
C LYS A 310 8.49 14.37 13.07
N MET A 311 9.12 14.99 14.06
CA MET A 311 8.39 15.65 15.16
C MET A 311 7.49 16.78 14.64
N PRO A 312 6.32 16.99 15.26
CA PRO A 312 5.42 18.08 14.88
C PRO A 312 6.08 19.43 15.15
N VAL A 313 5.84 20.41 14.28
CA VAL A 313 6.31 21.80 14.47
C VAL A 313 5.09 22.71 14.58
N ASN A 314 5.06 23.56 15.60
CA ASN A 314 3.96 24.50 15.82
C ASN A 314 3.73 25.38 14.57
N GLY A 315 2.48 25.45 14.09
CA GLY A 315 2.11 26.13 12.85
C GLY A 315 2.34 25.34 11.56
N VAL A 316 2.67 24.03 11.63
CA VAL A 316 2.93 23.18 10.46
C VAL A 316 2.02 21.94 10.48
N THR A 317 1.43 21.61 9.33
CA THR A 317 0.32 20.64 9.20
C THR A 317 0.74 19.19 8.93
N TRP A 318 1.70 18.63 9.69
CA TRP A 318 2.24 17.29 9.41
C TRP A 318 2.36 16.43 10.68
N LEU A 319 1.89 15.18 10.63
CA LEU A 319 1.97 14.18 11.71
C LEU A 319 2.38 12.81 11.14
N HIS A 320 3.65 12.66 10.78
CA HIS A 320 4.20 11.42 10.18
C HIS A 320 4.37 10.28 11.23
N VAL A 321 3.32 10.01 12.00
CA VAL A 321 3.26 8.89 12.95
C VAL A 321 3.07 7.58 12.19
N MET A 322 3.77 6.53 12.59
CA MET A 322 3.61 5.17 12.08
C MET A 322 3.34 4.18 13.22
N THR A 323 2.50 3.19 12.97
CA THR A 323 2.35 2.01 13.84
C THR A 323 3.42 0.96 13.59
N GLN A 324 3.68 0.11 14.58
CA GLN A 324 4.84 -0.78 14.64
C GLN A 324 5.07 -1.60 13.34
N PRO A 325 6.32 -1.69 12.83
CA PRO A 325 6.63 -2.66 11.79
C PRO A 325 6.64 -4.05 12.42
N ALA A 326 6.01 -5.04 11.78
CA ALA A 326 5.94 -6.41 12.31
C ALA A 326 7.28 -7.19 12.26
N ALA A 327 8.39 -6.52 11.94
CA ALA A 327 9.75 -7.05 11.94
C ALA A 327 10.59 -6.25 12.95
N ALA A 328 11.41 -6.96 13.73
CA ALA A 328 12.26 -6.36 14.75
C ALA A 328 13.20 -5.30 14.14
N ALA A 329 13.41 -4.21 14.87
CA ALA A 329 14.42 -3.22 14.53
C ALA A 329 15.81 -3.87 14.64
N GLY A 330 16.39 -4.23 13.50
CA GLY A 330 17.62 -5.01 13.47
C GLY A 330 18.04 -5.43 12.06
N THR A 331 18.07 -4.50 11.11
CA THR A 331 18.86 -4.60 9.85
C THR A 331 18.81 -3.26 9.10
N CYS A 332 19.67 -2.34 9.55
CA CYS A 332 20.29 -1.31 8.71
C CYS A 332 21.79 -1.62 8.70
#